data_AF-A0A7J6SDM9-F1
#
_entry.id   AF-A0A7J6SDM9-F1
#
_cell.length_a   1.000
_cell.length_b   1.000
_cell.length_c   1.000
_cell.angle_alpha   90.00
_cell.angle_beta   90.00
_cell.angle_gamma   90.00
#
_symmetry.space_group_name_H-M   'P 1'
#
loop_
_entity.id
_entity.type
_entity.pdbx_description
1 polymer ?
#
loop_
_entity_poly.entity_id
_entity_poly.type
_entity_poly.pdbx_seq_one_letter_code
_entity_poly.pdbx_strand_id
1 'polypeptide(L)'
;MVFLDKCCIPQNDPIAKSYGISRLADYLRVSNKLLILWSPDYLERLWCVYELAVFLRTHKKEDVILVNMNHIKLCVSLMLVQFLTIIILDFAEEFALPRKISYIGYLLTLVTSFLIGREAFACSEEWREFCSKVKSFTVRRSKCSSLADYSSLKQLIADMYGSEAKFEAVVRGLWLGEREEKRLPSWLFSWASMRLVCAPFIPFFIVSLVNLATTPVTGKQMFMKTIVKPGIVEEPLPSTVHQALWDMRTLITPMIMLALRAPLMLLVAHKLTASWTFAKMKKWCLGTVFAFCFLGYNVITQILCGSDLYYHPRRRTSIGSLVNEVLLCLGGLFVIVFLLSSLRQSRTSDA
;
A
#
# COMPACT_ATOMS: atom_id res chain seq x y z
N MET A 1 -20.41 -2.45 -15.00
CA MET A 1 -19.60 -2.45 -16.22
C MET A 1 -18.46 -1.46 -16.03
N VAL A 2 -17.28 -1.72 -16.59
CA VAL A 2 -16.14 -0.79 -16.56
C VAL A 2 -15.77 -0.49 -18.02
N PHE A 3 -15.67 0.80 -18.35
CA PHE A 3 -15.14 1.26 -19.63
C PHE A 3 -13.66 1.61 -19.44
N LEU A 4 -12.82 1.14 -20.35
CA LEU A 4 -11.38 1.43 -20.36
C LEU A 4 -11.01 1.90 -21.75
N ASP A 5 -10.72 3.19 -21.91
CA ASP A 5 -10.66 3.87 -23.21
C ASP A 5 -9.74 3.13 -24.20
N LYS A 6 -8.55 2.72 -23.73
CA LYS A 6 -7.56 2.01 -24.56
C LYS A 6 -8.03 0.62 -25.04
N CYS A 7 -8.93 -0.03 -24.30
CA CYS A 7 -9.46 -1.36 -24.62
C CYS A 7 -10.80 -1.29 -25.36
N CYS A 8 -11.60 -0.27 -25.10
CA CYS A 8 -12.94 -0.12 -25.67
C CYS A 8 -12.97 0.66 -26.98
N ILE A 9 -11.94 1.48 -27.26
CA ILE A 9 -11.80 2.22 -28.51
C ILE A 9 -10.72 1.53 -29.35
N PRO A 10 -11.03 1.06 -30.58
CA PRO A 10 -10.03 0.46 -31.46
C PRO A 10 -8.87 1.42 -31.69
N GLN A 11 -7.65 1.02 -31.29
CA GLN A 11 -6.47 1.89 -31.38
C GLN A 11 -5.82 1.85 -32.77
N ASN A 12 -6.02 0.76 -33.52
CA ASN A 12 -5.36 0.49 -34.80
C ASN A 12 -6.20 0.91 -36.02
N ASP A 13 -7.49 1.19 -35.85
CA ASP A 13 -8.39 1.66 -36.91
C ASP A 13 -8.69 3.15 -36.68
N PRO A 14 -8.16 4.06 -37.52
CA PRO A 14 -8.32 5.49 -37.33
C PRO A 14 -9.78 5.96 -37.46
N ILE A 15 -10.61 5.27 -38.26
CA ILE A 15 -12.01 5.64 -38.47
C ILE A 15 -12.82 5.24 -37.22
N ALA A 16 -12.67 3.99 -36.78
CA ALA A 16 -13.34 3.51 -35.58
C ALA A 16 -12.86 4.26 -34.31
N LYS A 17 -11.57 4.64 -34.26
CA LYS A 17 -11.02 5.48 -33.20
C LYS A 17 -11.67 6.86 -33.17
N SER A 18 -11.76 7.52 -34.32
CA SER A 18 -12.41 8.84 -34.44
C SER A 18 -13.87 8.78 -34.00
N TYR A 19 -14.59 7.73 -34.42
CA TYR A 19 -15.96 7.49 -33.97
C TYR A 19 -16.04 7.30 -32.44
N GLY A 20 -15.13 6.50 -31.87
CA GLY A 20 -15.04 6.30 -30.43
C GLY A 20 -14.77 7.59 -29.65
N ILE A 21 -13.85 8.43 -30.13
CA ILE A 21 -13.57 9.76 -29.53
C ILE A 21 -14.81 10.65 -29.56
N SER A 22 -15.54 10.66 -30.68
CA SER A 22 -16.76 11.49 -30.83
C SER A 22 -17.85 11.12 -29.81
N ARG A 23 -17.86 9.86 -29.35
CA ARG A 23 -18.84 9.30 -28.41
C ARG A 23 -18.35 9.26 -26.96
N LEU A 24 -17.13 9.68 -26.69
CA LEU A 24 -16.53 9.61 -25.37
C LEU A 24 -17.34 10.39 -24.31
N ALA A 25 -17.88 11.55 -24.70
CA ALA A 25 -18.73 12.35 -23.82
C ALA A 25 -20.02 11.60 -23.42
N ASP A 26 -20.60 10.81 -24.33
CA ASP A 26 -21.80 10.00 -24.06
C ASP A 26 -21.50 8.93 -22.98
N TYR A 27 -20.37 8.24 -23.10
CA TYR A 27 -19.92 7.25 -22.12
C TYR A 27 -19.66 7.88 -20.75
N LEU A 28 -18.96 9.02 -20.71
CA LEU A 28 -18.67 9.73 -19.46
C LEU A 28 -19.96 10.22 -18.78
N ARG A 29 -20.95 10.66 -19.55
CA ARG A 29 -22.24 11.15 -19.03
C ARG A 29 -23.04 10.08 -18.28
N VAL A 30 -22.94 8.82 -18.72
CA VAL A 30 -23.66 7.69 -18.09
C VAL A 30 -22.84 6.95 -17.04
N SER A 31 -21.58 7.34 -16.84
CA SER A 31 -20.65 6.68 -15.92
C SER A 31 -20.81 7.19 -14.49
N ASN A 32 -21.01 6.32 -13.50
CA ASN A 32 -21.17 6.78 -12.11
C ASN A 32 -19.89 7.36 -11.49
N LYS A 33 -18.71 6.91 -11.94
CA LYS A 33 -17.40 7.29 -11.38
C LYS A 33 -16.35 7.29 -12.47
N LEU A 34 -15.33 8.13 -12.29
CA LEU A 34 -14.16 8.20 -13.15
C LEU A 34 -12.90 7.87 -12.35
N LEU A 35 -12.27 6.73 -12.65
CA LEU A 35 -10.98 6.34 -12.08
C LEU A 35 -9.86 6.75 -13.03
N ILE A 36 -9.00 7.65 -12.58
CA ILE A 36 -7.86 8.14 -13.34
C ILE A 36 -6.58 7.61 -12.71
N LEU A 37 -5.86 6.80 -13.48
CA LEU A 37 -4.48 6.42 -13.19
C LEU A 37 -3.56 7.49 -13.81
N TRP A 38 -3.11 8.44 -13.01
CA TRP A 38 -2.33 9.57 -13.52
C TRP A 38 -0.83 9.37 -13.32
N SER A 39 -0.07 9.99 -14.21
CA SER A 39 1.39 10.15 -14.21
C SER A 39 1.74 11.61 -14.51
N PRO A 40 3.01 12.04 -14.32
CA PRO A 40 3.41 13.43 -14.56
C PRO A 40 3.09 14.00 -15.94
N ASP A 41 2.90 13.14 -16.96
CA ASP A 41 2.50 13.47 -18.33
C ASP A 41 0.97 13.48 -18.56
N TYR A 42 0.15 13.14 -17.57
CA TYR A 42 -1.31 13.05 -17.72
C TYR A 42 -1.91 14.36 -18.26
N LEU A 43 -1.47 15.50 -17.71
CA LEU A 43 -1.93 16.83 -18.11
C LEU A 43 -1.31 17.30 -19.43
N GLU A 44 -0.30 16.61 -19.93
CA GLU A 44 0.23 16.84 -21.27
C GLU A 44 -0.67 16.22 -22.32
N ARG A 45 -1.53 15.24 -21.99
CA ARG A 45 -2.39 14.57 -22.98
C ARG A 45 -3.76 15.25 -23.06
N LEU A 46 -4.06 15.91 -24.18
CA LEU A 46 -5.31 16.67 -24.35
C LEU A 46 -6.55 15.82 -24.11
N TRP A 47 -6.53 14.61 -24.65
CA TRP A 47 -7.58 13.61 -24.49
C TRP A 47 -7.92 13.39 -23.01
N CYS A 48 -6.92 13.10 -22.18
CA CYS A 48 -7.12 12.79 -20.76
C CYS A 48 -7.67 13.98 -19.98
N VAL A 49 -7.27 15.21 -20.34
CA VAL A 49 -7.78 16.43 -19.71
C VAL A 49 -9.22 16.70 -20.16
N TYR A 50 -9.54 16.44 -21.42
CA TYR A 50 -10.88 16.52 -21.96
C TYR A 50 -11.85 15.57 -21.24
N GLU A 51 -11.49 14.29 -21.06
CA GLU A 51 -12.32 13.30 -20.34
C GLU A 51 -12.68 13.77 -18.93
N LEU A 52 -11.67 14.21 -18.18
CA LEU A 52 -11.82 14.73 -16.83
C LEU A 52 -12.77 15.94 -16.80
N ALA A 53 -12.58 16.89 -17.71
CA ALA A 53 -13.38 18.12 -17.77
C ALA A 53 -14.84 17.85 -18.16
N VAL A 54 -15.07 16.90 -19.08
CA VAL A 54 -16.41 16.50 -19.53
C VAL A 54 -17.15 15.76 -18.43
N PHE A 55 -16.47 14.82 -17.76
CA PHE A 55 -17.04 14.10 -16.62
C PHE A 55 -17.46 15.07 -15.51
N LEU A 56 -16.60 16.00 -15.13
CA LEU A 56 -16.86 16.98 -14.08
C LEU A 56 -17.92 18.05 -14.43
N ARG A 57 -18.34 18.14 -15.70
CA ARG A 57 -19.47 18.97 -16.10
C ARG A 57 -20.82 18.35 -15.70
N THR A 58 -20.86 17.03 -15.60
CA THR A 58 -22.09 16.25 -15.35
C THR A 58 -22.10 15.52 -14.01
N HIS A 59 -20.94 15.43 -13.36
CA HIS A 59 -20.73 14.69 -12.11
C HIS A 59 -20.10 15.57 -11.04
N LYS A 60 -20.14 15.08 -9.80
CA LYS A 60 -19.52 15.78 -8.67
C LYS A 60 -18.03 15.45 -8.62
N LYS A 61 -17.24 16.29 -7.95
CA LYS A 61 -15.78 16.11 -7.82
C LYS A 61 -15.41 14.84 -7.04
N GLU A 62 -16.30 14.38 -6.16
CA GLU A 62 -16.14 13.17 -5.34
C GLU A 62 -16.20 11.89 -6.19
N ASP A 63 -16.84 11.96 -7.35
CA ASP A 63 -16.96 10.83 -8.27
C ASP A 63 -15.67 10.58 -9.07
N VAL A 64 -14.69 11.50 -8.98
CA VAL A 64 -13.36 11.36 -9.58
C VAL A 64 -12.36 10.79 -8.57
N ILE A 65 -11.88 9.58 -8.87
CA ILE A 65 -10.85 8.89 -8.11
C ILE A 65 -9.52 9.04 -8.84
N LEU A 66 -8.60 9.81 -8.27
CA LEU A 66 -7.23 9.94 -8.77
C LEU A 66 -6.31 8.98 -8.04
N VAL A 67 -5.59 8.16 -8.80
CA VAL A 67 -4.55 7.27 -8.28
C VAL A 67 -3.26 7.56 -9.03
N ASN A 68 -2.21 7.96 -8.30
CA ASN A 68 -0.88 8.11 -8.91
C ASN A 68 -0.33 6.71 -9.22
N MET A 69 0.14 6.49 -10.46
CA MET A 69 0.76 5.22 -10.85
C MET A 69 2.02 4.89 -10.03
N ASN A 70 2.78 5.89 -9.57
CA ASN A 70 3.93 5.69 -8.71
C ASN A 70 3.53 5.21 -7.30
N HIS A 71 2.36 5.62 -6.79
CA HIS A 71 1.81 5.02 -5.57
C HIS A 71 1.51 3.53 -5.75
N ILE A 72 0.97 3.13 -6.91
CA ILE A 72 0.68 1.71 -7.17
C ILE A 72 1.99 0.91 -7.21
N LYS A 73 3.00 1.40 -7.93
CA LYS A 73 4.34 0.78 -7.96
C LYS A 73 4.93 0.66 -6.57
N LEU A 74 4.86 1.73 -5.78
CA LEU A 74 5.34 1.74 -4.40
C LEU A 74 4.62 0.67 -3.57
N CYS A 75 3.28 0.64 -3.58
CA CYS A 75 2.48 -0.35 -2.85
C CYS A 75 2.78 -1.79 -3.26
N VAL A 76 2.94 -2.07 -4.55
CA VAL A 76 3.26 -3.43 -5.03
C VAL A 76 4.67 -3.82 -4.62
N SER A 77 5.67 -2.97 -4.83
CA SER A 77 7.05 -3.20 -4.39
C SER A 77 7.13 -3.43 -2.89
N LEU A 78 6.36 -2.65 -2.12
CA LEU A 78 6.18 -2.80 -0.69
C LEU A 78 5.71 -4.19 -0.28
N MET A 79 4.60 -4.62 -0.89
CA MET A 79 4.00 -5.92 -0.59
C MET A 79 4.97 -7.05 -0.94
N LEU A 80 5.67 -6.95 -2.07
CA LEU A 80 6.65 -7.95 -2.51
C LEU A 80 7.83 -8.04 -1.54
N VAL A 81 8.43 -6.91 -1.16
CA VAL A 81 9.58 -6.93 -0.25
C VAL A 81 9.18 -7.41 1.14
N GLN A 82 8.00 -6.99 1.62
CA GLN A 82 7.48 -7.48 2.89
C GLN A 82 7.24 -9.00 2.87
N PHE A 83 6.65 -9.51 1.80
CA PHE A 83 6.43 -10.94 1.60
C PHE A 83 7.75 -11.72 1.59
N LEU A 84 8.76 -11.23 0.84
CA LEU A 84 10.09 -11.84 0.81
C LEU A 84 10.78 -11.83 2.17
N THR A 85 10.69 -10.72 2.92
CA THR A 85 11.24 -10.64 4.28
C THR A 85 10.64 -11.69 5.19
N ILE A 86 9.32 -11.89 5.15
CA ILE A 86 8.64 -12.91 5.97
C ILE A 86 9.17 -14.30 5.62
N ILE A 87 9.22 -14.64 4.32
CA ILE A 87 9.77 -15.93 3.85
C ILE A 87 11.20 -16.14 4.32
N ILE A 88 12.07 -15.12 4.23
CA ILE A 88 13.47 -15.22 4.66
C ILE A 88 13.58 -15.46 6.16
N LEU A 89 12.75 -14.79 6.97
CA LEU A 89 12.76 -14.94 8.42
C LEU A 89 12.24 -16.31 8.83
N ASP A 90 11.12 -16.76 8.27
CA ASP A 90 10.53 -18.08 8.56
C ASP A 90 11.47 -19.21 8.14
N PHE A 91 12.08 -19.10 6.95
CA PHE A 91 13.07 -20.06 6.48
C PHE A 91 14.33 -20.06 7.36
N ALA A 92 14.81 -18.89 7.79
CA ALA A 92 15.98 -18.82 8.66
C ALA A 92 15.73 -19.49 10.03
N GLU A 93 14.51 -19.38 10.54
CA GLU A 93 14.09 -20.03 11.79
C GLU A 93 13.95 -21.55 11.63
N GLU A 94 13.25 -22.01 10.58
CA GLU A 94 13.00 -23.44 10.35
C GLU A 94 14.29 -24.24 10.14
N PHE A 95 15.26 -23.66 9.44
CA PHE A 95 16.53 -24.33 9.15
C PHE A 95 17.63 -24.06 10.20
N ALA A 96 17.26 -23.45 11.35
CA ALA A 96 18.20 -23.10 12.42
C ALA A 96 19.45 -22.38 11.89
N LEU A 97 19.27 -21.50 10.89
CA LEU A 97 20.38 -20.85 10.22
C LEU A 97 21.13 -19.95 11.21
N PRO A 98 22.43 -19.67 10.96
CA PRO A 98 23.20 -18.79 11.83
C PRO A 98 22.49 -17.46 12.02
N ARG A 99 22.49 -16.94 13.26
CA ARG A 99 21.84 -15.67 13.65
C ARG A 99 22.17 -14.48 12.73
N LYS A 100 23.30 -14.54 12.03
CA LYS A 100 23.71 -13.59 10.99
C LYS A 100 22.67 -13.41 9.89
N ILE A 101 21.96 -14.48 9.50
CA ILE A 101 20.93 -14.42 8.46
C ILE A 101 19.70 -13.63 8.94
N SER A 102 19.29 -13.78 10.21
CA SER A 102 18.22 -12.97 10.78
C SER A 102 18.56 -11.47 10.76
N TYR A 103 19.81 -11.08 11.05
CA TYR A 103 20.24 -9.68 10.96
C TYR A 103 20.15 -9.11 9.54
N ILE A 104 20.42 -9.92 8.52
CA ILE A 104 20.24 -9.53 7.11
C ILE A 104 18.75 -9.26 6.83
N GLY A 105 17.84 -10.11 7.30
CA GLY A 105 16.39 -9.89 7.18
C GLY A 105 15.92 -8.59 7.83
N TYR A 106 16.45 -8.25 9.00
CA TYR A 106 16.16 -6.98 9.67
C TYR A 106 16.72 -5.76 8.93
N LEU A 107 17.96 -5.85 8.45
CA LEU A 107 18.57 -4.79 7.64
C LEU A 107 17.77 -4.57 6.36
N LEU A 108 17.34 -5.63 5.67
CA LEU A 108 16.47 -5.54 4.50
C LEU A 108 15.17 -4.83 4.84
N THR A 109 14.55 -5.14 5.97
CA THR A 109 13.32 -4.48 6.44
C THR A 109 13.53 -2.98 6.67
N LEU A 110 14.64 -2.60 7.29
CA LEU A 110 15.00 -1.20 7.55
C LEU A 110 15.25 -0.43 6.24
N VAL A 111 16.04 -1.00 5.33
CA VAL A 111 16.32 -0.41 4.01
C VAL A 111 15.01 -0.23 3.25
N THR A 112 14.12 -1.21 3.28
CA THR A 112 12.81 -1.12 2.65
C THR A 112 11.98 0.00 3.25
N SER A 113 11.89 0.08 4.58
CA SER A 113 11.25 1.16 5.35
C SER A 113 11.71 2.54 4.91
N PHE A 114 13.03 2.70 4.72
CA PHE A 114 13.62 3.94 4.24
C PHE A 114 13.25 4.26 2.79
N LEU A 115 13.36 3.29 1.89
CA LEU A 115 12.98 3.45 0.47
C LEU A 115 11.51 3.86 0.33
N ILE A 116 10.63 3.30 1.15
CA ILE A 116 9.20 3.64 1.13
C ILE A 116 8.96 5.10 1.41
N GLY A 117 9.52 5.63 2.49
CA GLY A 117 9.27 7.02 2.81
C GLY A 117 9.97 7.98 1.84
N ARG A 118 11.08 7.56 1.19
CA ARG A 118 11.65 8.30 0.06
C ARG A 118 10.64 8.38 -1.10
N GLU A 119 10.06 7.26 -1.51
CA GLU A 119 9.07 7.22 -2.58
C GLU A 119 7.77 7.95 -2.20
N ALA A 120 7.32 7.87 -0.95
CA ALA A 120 6.18 8.62 -0.46
C ALA A 120 6.44 10.13 -0.52
N PHE A 121 7.66 10.57 -0.19
CA PHE A 121 8.08 11.97 -0.34
C PHE A 121 8.10 12.39 -1.81
N ALA A 122 8.70 11.57 -2.69
CA ALA A 122 8.71 11.82 -4.13
C ALA A 122 7.29 11.96 -4.69
N CYS A 123 6.36 11.09 -4.28
CA CYS A 123 4.97 11.19 -4.71
C CYS A 123 4.27 12.47 -4.21
N SER A 124 4.62 12.96 -3.03
CA SER A 124 4.13 14.25 -2.53
C SER A 124 4.64 15.42 -3.38
N GLU A 125 5.89 15.35 -3.83
CA GLU A 125 6.47 16.31 -4.77
C GLU A 125 5.81 16.26 -6.16
N GLU A 126 5.60 15.07 -6.71
CA GLU A 126 4.88 14.87 -7.97
C GLU A 126 3.46 15.44 -7.91
N TRP A 127 2.78 15.31 -6.76
CA TRP A 127 1.46 15.91 -6.59
C TRP A 127 1.51 17.44 -6.60
N ARG A 128 2.55 18.05 -5.99
CA ARG A 128 2.76 19.50 -6.06
C ARG A 128 3.03 19.94 -7.50
N GLU A 129 3.84 19.19 -8.23
CA GLU A 129 4.12 19.43 -9.64
C GLU A 129 2.84 19.30 -10.49
N PHE A 130 2.05 18.25 -10.26
CA PHE A 130 0.75 18.05 -10.90
C PHE A 130 -0.17 19.26 -10.70
N CYS A 131 -0.30 19.74 -9.45
CA CYS A 131 -1.09 20.94 -9.16
C CYS A 131 -0.56 22.19 -9.87
N SER A 132 0.77 22.35 -9.97
CA SER A 132 1.39 23.44 -10.71
C SER A 132 1.12 23.35 -12.23
N LYS A 133 1.21 22.14 -12.79
CA LYS A 133 0.89 21.85 -14.19
C LYS A 133 -0.59 22.10 -14.51
N VAL A 134 -1.51 21.80 -13.59
CA VAL A 134 -2.93 22.15 -13.77
C VAL A 134 -3.10 23.67 -13.90
N LYS A 135 -2.47 24.45 -13.01
CA LYS A 135 -2.59 25.93 -13.03
C LYS A 135 -2.06 26.54 -14.33
N SER A 136 -1.02 25.95 -14.89
CA SER A 136 -0.38 26.39 -16.14
C SER A 136 -0.87 25.65 -17.39
N PHE A 137 -1.87 24.78 -17.27
CA PHE A 137 -2.39 23.99 -18.38
C PHE A 137 -2.90 24.89 -19.50
N THR A 138 -2.53 24.57 -20.74
CA THR A 138 -3.05 25.21 -21.96
C THR A 138 -3.31 24.14 -23.02
N VAL A 139 -4.41 24.26 -23.77
CA VAL A 139 -4.75 23.35 -24.87
C VAL A 139 -3.62 23.36 -25.91
N ARG A 140 -3.06 24.53 -26.20
CA ARG A 140 -1.97 24.69 -27.18
C ARG A 140 -0.70 23.88 -26.86
N ARG A 141 -0.38 23.68 -25.58
CA ARG A 141 0.83 22.92 -25.17
C ARG A 141 0.56 21.43 -24.97
N SER A 142 -0.69 21.02 -25.06
CA SER A 142 -1.06 19.61 -24.93
C SER A 142 -0.67 18.81 -26.18
N LYS A 143 -0.41 17.53 -25.96
CA LYS A 143 0.00 16.51 -26.91
C LYS A 143 -1.19 15.60 -27.21
N CYS A 144 -1.24 15.11 -28.44
CA CYS A 144 -2.09 14.01 -28.89
C CYS A 144 -1.24 13.01 -29.67
N SER A 145 -1.70 11.75 -29.74
CA SER A 145 -1.02 10.71 -30.52
C SER A 145 -1.02 11.00 -32.02
N SER A 146 -2.02 11.70 -32.52
CA SER A 146 -2.10 12.14 -33.91
C SER A 146 -2.63 13.58 -34.02
N LEU A 147 -2.26 14.27 -35.10
CA LEU A 147 -2.77 15.61 -35.40
C LEU A 147 -4.28 15.61 -35.70
N ALA A 148 -4.79 14.52 -36.29
CA ALA A 148 -6.21 14.34 -36.54
C ALA A 148 -7.01 14.29 -35.22
N ASP A 149 -6.56 13.49 -34.24
CA ASP A 149 -7.19 13.42 -32.91
C ASP A 149 -7.16 14.79 -32.22
N TYR A 150 -6.06 15.53 -32.36
CA TYR A 150 -5.93 16.88 -31.80
C TYR A 150 -6.99 17.83 -32.37
N SER A 151 -7.14 17.88 -33.70
CA SER A 151 -8.15 18.71 -34.36
C SER A 151 -9.58 18.32 -33.97
N SER A 152 -9.89 17.01 -33.91
CA SER A 152 -11.19 16.52 -33.46
C SER A 152 -11.49 16.92 -32.01
N LEU A 153 -10.54 16.75 -31.10
CA LEU A 153 -10.70 17.17 -29.70
C LEU A 153 -10.86 18.68 -29.57
N LYS A 154 -10.14 19.48 -30.35
CA LYS A 154 -10.32 20.94 -30.37
C LYS A 154 -11.71 21.34 -30.83
N GLN A 155 -12.26 20.68 -31.85
CA GLN A 155 -13.62 20.91 -32.29
C GLN A 155 -14.61 20.57 -31.19
N LEU A 156 -14.48 19.40 -30.56
CA LEU A 156 -15.33 18.99 -29.43
C LEU A 156 -15.24 19.96 -28.24
N ILE A 157 -14.05 20.49 -27.95
CA ILE A 157 -13.84 21.53 -26.94
C ILE A 157 -14.57 22.82 -27.32
N ALA A 158 -14.44 23.27 -28.56
CA ALA A 158 -15.12 24.46 -29.05
C ALA A 158 -16.65 24.29 -29.00
N ASP A 159 -17.16 23.14 -29.43
CA ASP A 159 -18.59 22.83 -29.44
C ASP A 159 -19.16 22.78 -28.01
N MET A 160 -18.44 22.17 -27.07
CA MET A 160 -18.96 21.99 -25.71
C MET A 160 -18.71 23.17 -24.77
N TYR A 161 -17.58 23.86 -24.89
CA TYR A 161 -17.17 24.94 -23.98
C TYR A 161 -17.20 26.32 -24.64
N GLY A 162 -17.46 26.39 -25.95
CA GLY A 162 -17.49 27.62 -26.75
C GLY A 162 -16.11 28.10 -27.20
N SER A 163 -15.06 27.88 -26.40
CA SER A 163 -13.68 28.21 -26.78
C SER A 163 -12.65 27.43 -25.94
N GLU A 164 -11.43 27.32 -26.47
CA GLU A 164 -10.28 26.76 -25.74
C GLU A 164 -10.02 27.51 -24.42
N ALA A 165 -10.14 28.84 -24.43
CA ALA A 165 -9.92 29.66 -23.23
C ALA A 165 -10.94 29.37 -22.13
N LYS A 166 -12.22 29.18 -22.48
CA LYS A 166 -13.27 28.78 -21.52
C LYS A 166 -13.01 27.39 -20.97
N PHE A 167 -12.60 26.44 -21.82
CA PHE A 167 -12.20 25.11 -21.40
C PHE A 167 -11.00 25.13 -20.44
N GLU A 168 -9.94 25.88 -20.76
CA GLU A 168 -8.78 26.06 -19.88
C GLU A 168 -9.16 26.67 -18.54
N ALA A 169 -10.05 27.67 -18.52
CA ALA A 169 -10.54 28.28 -17.29
C ALA A 169 -11.29 27.25 -16.43
N VAL A 170 -12.11 26.40 -17.04
CA VAL A 170 -12.75 25.26 -16.35
C VAL A 170 -11.68 24.33 -15.78
N VAL A 171 -10.75 23.84 -16.61
CA VAL A 171 -9.69 22.91 -16.17
C VAL A 171 -8.87 23.48 -15.02
N ARG A 172 -8.45 24.75 -15.09
CA ARG A 172 -7.70 25.41 -14.01
C ARG A 172 -8.56 25.58 -12.74
N GLY A 173 -9.84 25.87 -12.90
CA GLY A 173 -10.80 26.05 -11.80
C GLY A 173 -11.19 24.76 -11.08
N LEU A 174 -11.15 23.61 -11.76
CA LEU A 174 -11.54 22.31 -11.18
C LEU A 174 -10.73 21.92 -9.93
N TRP A 175 -9.51 22.44 -9.78
CA TRP A 175 -8.53 21.95 -8.79
C TRP A 175 -8.17 22.92 -7.66
N LEU A 176 -8.61 24.19 -7.75
CA LEU A 176 -8.19 25.24 -6.81
C LEU A 176 -8.97 25.27 -5.49
N GLY A 177 -10.10 24.54 -5.38
CA GLY A 177 -11.08 24.79 -4.32
C GLY A 177 -11.00 23.93 -3.04
N GLU A 178 -10.86 22.60 -3.11
CA GLU A 178 -11.43 21.77 -2.02
C GLU A 178 -10.60 20.57 -1.55
N ARG A 179 -9.45 20.26 -2.14
CA ARG A 179 -8.63 19.12 -1.69
C ARG A 179 -7.46 19.49 -0.80
N GLU A 180 -7.22 20.77 -0.50
CA GLU A 180 -6.21 21.16 0.49
C GLU A 180 -6.60 20.78 1.93
N GLU A 181 -7.89 20.85 2.25
CA GLU A 181 -8.39 20.64 3.62
C GLU A 181 -8.57 19.16 3.99
N LYS A 182 -8.68 18.26 2.99
CA LYS A 182 -8.63 16.80 3.18
C LYS A 182 -7.24 16.22 2.89
N ARG A 183 -6.20 17.05 2.75
CA ARG A 183 -4.83 16.55 2.66
C ARG A 183 -4.51 15.81 3.95
N LEU A 184 -3.88 14.66 3.80
CA LEU A 184 -3.08 14.13 4.89
C LEU A 184 -2.15 15.26 5.33
N PRO A 185 -1.99 15.46 6.64
CA PRO A 185 -1.24 16.59 7.13
C PRO A 185 0.13 16.63 6.45
N SER A 186 0.60 17.81 6.03
CA SER A 186 1.92 17.96 5.41
C SER A 186 3.03 17.37 6.28
N TRP A 187 2.83 17.35 7.61
CA TRP A 187 3.72 16.68 8.54
C TRP A 187 3.82 15.18 8.30
N LEU A 188 2.76 14.48 7.86
CA LEU A 188 2.76 13.02 7.66
C LEU A 188 3.83 12.57 6.64
N PHE A 189 4.15 13.42 5.67
CA PHE A 189 5.20 13.20 4.67
C PHE A 189 6.45 14.05 4.91
N SER A 190 6.62 14.62 6.10
CA SER A 190 7.83 15.36 6.46
C SER A 190 8.97 14.43 6.89
N TRP A 191 10.21 14.92 6.78
CA TRP A 191 11.38 14.26 7.38
C TRP A 191 11.21 13.98 8.88
N ALA A 192 10.43 14.79 9.60
CA ALA A 192 10.13 14.56 11.00
C ALA A 192 9.27 13.30 11.21
N SER A 193 8.23 13.09 10.40
CA SER A 193 7.44 11.84 10.44
C SER A 193 8.25 10.64 10.01
N MET A 194 9.10 10.80 9.00
CA MET A 194 9.99 9.73 8.58
C MET A 194 10.94 9.34 9.72
N ARG A 195 11.51 10.31 10.44
CA ARG A 195 12.29 10.05 11.65
C ARG A 195 11.45 9.40 12.74
N LEU A 196 10.20 9.82 12.95
CA LEU A 196 9.31 9.22 13.94
C LEU A 196 9.02 7.74 13.63
N VAL A 197 8.83 7.43 12.34
CA VAL A 197 8.60 6.07 11.85
C VAL A 197 9.88 5.23 11.92
N CYS A 198 11.05 5.79 11.60
CA CYS A 198 12.33 5.08 11.57
C CYS A 198 13.04 5.02 12.93
N ALA A 199 12.78 5.94 13.86
CA ALA A 199 13.48 6.04 15.14
C ALA A 199 13.40 4.76 16.00
N PRO A 200 12.25 4.05 16.08
CA PRO A 200 12.16 2.80 16.83
C PRO A 200 13.10 1.69 16.33
N PHE A 201 13.57 1.78 15.08
CA PHE A 201 14.47 0.79 14.49
C PHE A 201 15.93 1.02 14.86
N ILE A 202 16.31 2.25 15.24
CA ILE A 202 17.69 2.60 15.52
C ILE A 202 18.26 1.79 16.70
N PRO A 203 17.58 1.68 17.86
CA PRO A 203 18.07 0.85 18.96
C PRO A 203 18.19 -0.62 18.59
N PHE A 204 17.23 -1.15 17.82
CA PHE A 204 17.25 -2.55 17.38
C PHE A 204 18.44 -2.83 16.45
N PHE A 205 18.72 -1.91 15.53
CA PHE A 205 19.86 -1.98 14.64
C PHE A 205 21.18 -1.92 15.43
N ILE A 206 21.28 -1.01 16.42
CA ILE A 206 22.46 -0.91 17.29
C ILE A 206 22.67 -2.22 18.08
N VAL A 207 21.64 -2.77 18.72
CA VAL A 207 21.72 -4.04 19.45
C VAL A 207 22.13 -5.19 18.53
N SER A 208 21.57 -5.23 17.32
CA SER A 208 21.92 -6.24 16.30
C SER A 208 23.39 -6.14 15.87
N LEU A 209 23.89 -4.92 15.67
CA LEU A 209 25.31 -4.68 15.36
C LEU A 209 26.23 -5.08 16.51
N VAL A 210 25.88 -4.72 17.75
CA VAL A 210 26.65 -5.11 18.93
C VAL A 210 26.70 -6.62 19.07
N ASN A 211 25.58 -7.31 18.92
CA ASN A 211 25.53 -8.76 18.95
C ASN A 211 26.37 -9.38 17.82
N LEU A 212 26.32 -8.82 16.61
CA LEU A 212 27.14 -9.28 15.48
C LEU A 212 28.63 -9.12 15.75
N ALA A 213 29.04 -7.99 16.34
CA ALA A 213 30.43 -7.68 16.66
C ALA A 213 30.97 -8.51 17.83
N THR A 214 30.11 -8.84 18.80
CA THR A 214 30.51 -9.54 20.03
C THR A 214 30.41 -11.06 19.92
N THR A 215 29.62 -11.62 19.01
CA THR A 215 29.61 -13.07 18.79
C THR A 215 30.96 -13.53 18.23
N PRO A 216 31.79 -14.26 19.01
CA PRO A 216 33.05 -14.75 18.50
C PRO A 216 32.80 -15.65 17.30
N VAL A 217 33.54 -15.45 16.21
CA VAL A 217 33.50 -16.30 15.02
C VAL A 217 34.24 -17.60 15.33
N THR A 218 33.80 -18.35 16.34
CA THR A 218 34.33 -19.68 16.65
C THR A 218 33.65 -20.72 15.77
N GLY A 219 33.77 -20.53 14.45
CA GLY A 219 33.26 -21.42 13.39
C GLY A 219 33.98 -22.78 13.29
N LYS A 220 34.60 -23.27 14.37
CA LYS A 220 35.34 -24.54 14.35
C LYS A 220 34.94 -25.56 15.41
N GLN A 221 34.13 -25.23 16.42
CA GLN A 221 33.84 -26.18 17.50
C GLN A 221 32.49 -26.90 17.44
N MET A 222 31.52 -26.42 16.65
CA MET A 222 30.18 -27.01 16.68
C MET A 222 29.99 -28.21 15.74
N PHE A 223 30.83 -28.37 14.71
CA PHE A 223 30.74 -29.54 13.81
C PHE A 223 31.54 -30.77 14.26
N MET A 224 32.39 -30.66 15.29
CA MET A 224 33.17 -31.79 15.81
C MET A 224 32.58 -32.44 17.07
N LYS A 225 31.56 -31.86 17.71
CA LYS A 225 30.99 -32.46 18.94
C LYS A 225 29.98 -33.59 18.69
N THR A 226 29.59 -33.87 17.46
CA THR A 226 28.66 -34.97 17.13
C THR A 226 29.32 -36.36 17.12
N ILE A 227 30.62 -36.48 17.43
CA ILE A 227 31.32 -37.78 17.46
C ILE A 227 31.72 -38.22 18.88
N VAL A 228 31.48 -37.41 19.92
CA VAL A 228 31.92 -37.75 21.29
C VAL A 228 30.76 -38.28 22.15
N LYS A 229 31.02 -39.44 22.77
CA LYS A 229 30.17 -40.36 23.52
C LYS A 229 29.05 -39.76 24.40
N PRO A 230 27.96 -40.52 24.63
CA PRO A 230 26.90 -40.18 25.57
C PRO A 230 27.41 -40.26 27.01
N GLY A 231 27.84 -39.12 27.55
CA GLY A 231 28.04 -38.87 28.97
C GLY A 231 27.43 -37.51 29.26
N ILE A 232 26.52 -37.46 30.23
CA ILE A 232 25.65 -36.34 30.58
C ILE A 232 26.50 -35.07 30.76
N VAL A 233 26.47 -34.17 29.77
CA VAL A 233 26.99 -32.80 29.91
C VAL A 233 25.77 -31.93 30.14
N GLU A 234 25.63 -31.41 31.36
CA GLU A 234 24.64 -30.38 31.67
C GLU A 234 24.90 -29.18 30.77
N GLU A 235 23.97 -28.89 29.86
CA GLU A 235 24.05 -27.68 29.06
C GLU A 235 23.93 -26.46 30.00
N PRO A 236 24.84 -25.48 29.92
CA PRO A 236 24.73 -24.28 30.73
C PRO A 236 23.40 -23.60 30.41
N LEU A 237 22.56 -23.48 31.43
CA LEU A 237 21.26 -22.83 31.37
C LEU A 237 21.44 -21.48 30.66
N PRO A 238 20.72 -21.19 29.56
CA PRO A 238 20.83 -19.91 28.89
C PRO A 238 20.62 -18.81 29.91
N SER A 239 21.57 -17.86 29.98
CA SER A 239 21.49 -16.77 30.94
C SER A 239 20.13 -16.10 30.79
N THR A 240 19.45 -15.82 31.90
CA THR A 240 18.12 -15.21 31.96
C THR A 240 18.00 -13.95 31.10
N VAL A 241 19.11 -13.24 30.91
CA VAL A 241 19.23 -12.08 30.02
C VAL A 241 19.04 -12.45 28.54
N HIS A 242 19.61 -13.56 28.08
CA HIS A 242 19.49 -14.00 26.67
C HIS A 242 18.05 -14.43 26.33
N GLN A 243 17.37 -15.10 27.26
CA GLN A 243 15.96 -15.47 27.11
C GLN A 243 15.07 -14.21 27.08
N ALA A 244 15.28 -13.27 28.00
CA ALA A 244 14.51 -12.02 28.06
C ALA A 244 14.68 -11.16 26.79
N LEU A 245 15.87 -11.14 26.19
CA LEU A 245 16.12 -10.45 24.92
C LEU A 245 15.42 -11.15 23.74
N TRP A 246 15.30 -12.48 23.77
CA TRP A 246 14.56 -13.24 22.77
C TRP A 246 13.06 -12.97 22.87
N ASP A 247 12.51 -13.00 24.09
CA ASP A 247 11.10 -12.74 24.34
C ASP A 247 10.72 -11.30 23.95
N MET A 248 11.57 -10.32 24.27
CA MET A 248 11.42 -8.94 23.79
C MET A 248 11.43 -8.85 22.27
N ARG A 249 12.30 -9.60 21.57
CA ARG A 249 12.38 -9.61 20.10
C ARG A 249 11.07 -10.09 19.47
N THR A 250 10.51 -11.19 19.97
CA THR A 250 9.20 -11.72 19.52
C THR A 250 8.05 -10.76 19.79
N LEU A 251 8.13 -9.91 20.81
CA LEU A 251 7.10 -8.92 21.13
C LEU A 251 7.26 -7.62 20.31
N ILE A 252 8.49 -7.13 20.19
CA ILE A 252 8.81 -5.85 19.56
C ILE A 252 8.69 -5.92 18.03
N THR A 253 9.05 -7.05 17.41
CA THR A 253 8.95 -7.23 15.94
C THR A 253 7.52 -7.00 15.41
N PRO A 254 6.47 -7.65 15.96
CA PRO A 254 5.09 -7.37 15.56
C PRO A 254 4.63 -5.97 15.96
N MET A 255 5.05 -5.40 17.08
CA MET A 255 4.73 -4.01 17.45
C MET A 255 5.33 -2.98 16.49
N ILE A 256 6.53 -3.24 15.97
CA ILE A 256 7.20 -2.40 14.99
C ILE A 256 6.56 -2.56 13.60
N MET A 257 6.25 -3.79 13.20
CA MET A 257 5.44 -4.03 12.00
C MET A 257 4.07 -3.35 12.10
N LEU A 258 3.49 -3.31 13.31
CA LEU A 258 2.26 -2.60 13.60
C LEU A 258 2.42 -1.09 13.50
N ALA A 259 3.49 -0.53 14.06
CA ALA A 259 3.78 0.90 14.01
C ALA A 259 4.08 1.40 12.58
N LEU A 260 4.69 0.57 11.73
CA LEU A 260 4.88 0.87 10.30
C LEU A 260 3.59 0.74 9.49
N ARG A 261 2.77 -0.27 9.80
CA ARG A 261 1.49 -0.50 9.14
C ARG A 261 0.45 0.52 9.57
N ALA A 262 0.46 1.00 10.81
CA ALA A 262 -0.58 1.87 11.35
C ALA A 262 -0.77 3.17 10.56
N PRO A 263 0.27 3.92 10.12
CA PRO A 263 0.09 5.09 9.27
C PRO A 263 -0.45 4.75 7.87
N LEU A 264 0.00 3.64 7.28
CA LEU A 264 -0.47 3.18 5.97
C LEU A 264 -1.90 2.64 6.05
N MET A 265 -2.25 1.95 7.13
CA MET A 265 -3.58 1.45 7.45
C MET A 265 -4.51 2.58 7.89
N LEU A 266 -4.03 3.60 8.60
CA LEU A 266 -4.79 4.83 8.87
C LEU A 266 -5.01 5.60 7.57
N LEU A 267 -4.03 5.65 6.68
CA LEU A 267 -4.15 6.26 5.36
C LEU A 267 -5.21 5.54 4.53
N VAL A 268 -5.13 4.20 4.48
CA VAL A 268 -6.10 3.35 3.78
C VAL A 268 -7.48 3.44 4.44
N ALA A 269 -7.59 3.33 5.77
CA ALA A 269 -8.83 3.47 6.52
C ALA A 269 -9.41 4.88 6.40
N HIS A 270 -8.59 5.92 6.37
CA HIS A 270 -9.03 7.30 6.13
C HIS A 270 -9.59 7.45 4.71
N LYS A 271 -8.93 6.88 3.70
CA LYS A 271 -9.45 6.89 2.32
C LYS A 271 -10.71 6.02 2.15
N LEU A 272 -10.81 4.90 2.85
CA LEU A 272 -12.00 4.05 2.88
C LEU A 272 -13.17 4.75 3.61
N THR A 273 -12.90 5.45 4.71
CA THR A 273 -13.91 6.23 5.45
C THR A 273 -14.38 7.49 4.73
N ALA A 274 -13.53 8.06 3.86
CA ALA A 274 -13.92 9.15 2.97
C ALA A 274 -14.84 8.68 1.83
N SER A 275 -14.95 7.38 1.57
CA SER A 275 -15.95 6.82 0.64
C SER A 275 -17.32 6.77 1.33
N TRP A 276 -18.37 7.15 0.59
CA TRP A 276 -19.72 7.45 1.10
C TRP A 276 -20.34 6.35 1.98
N THR A 277 -19.96 5.08 1.76
CA THR A 277 -20.41 3.91 2.52
C THR A 277 -20.02 3.92 4.00
N PHE A 278 -18.94 4.61 4.37
CA PHE A 278 -18.43 4.66 5.75
C PHE A 278 -18.66 6.01 6.44
N ALA A 279 -19.16 7.02 5.71
CA ALA A 279 -19.40 8.36 6.25
C ALA A 279 -20.43 8.39 7.41
N LYS A 280 -21.33 7.40 7.49
CA LYS A 280 -22.28 7.24 8.61
C LYS A 280 -21.69 6.53 9.83
N MET A 281 -20.55 5.84 9.69
CA MET A 281 -19.91 5.15 10.80
C MET A 281 -19.05 6.16 11.57
N LYS A 282 -19.38 6.42 12.85
CA LYS A 282 -18.59 7.33 13.69
C LYS A 282 -17.13 6.86 13.66
N LYS A 283 -16.19 7.78 13.39
CA LYS A 283 -14.75 7.51 13.26
C LYS A 283 -14.18 6.65 14.40
N TRP A 284 -14.71 6.83 15.62
CA TRP A 284 -14.36 6.03 16.79
C TRP A 284 -14.73 4.55 16.62
N CYS A 285 -15.90 4.24 16.08
CA CYS A 285 -16.41 2.86 15.93
C CYS A 285 -15.55 2.04 14.96
N LEU A 286 -15.12 2.63 13.84
CA LEU A 286 -14.20 1.96 12.91
C LEU A 286 -12.81 1.76 13.54
N GLY A 287 -12.33 2.74 14.29
CA GLY A 287 -11.11 2.60 15.10
C GLY A 287 -11.22 1.48 16.12
N THR A 288 -12.38 1.34 16.79
CA THR A 288 -12.64 0.28 17.76
C THR A 288 -12.71 -1.09 17.10
N VAL A 289 -13.37 -1.23 15.94
CA VAL A 289 -13.45 -2.51 15.20
C VAL A 289 -12.05 -2.93 14.71
N PHE A 290 -11.27 -2.00 14.15
CA PHE A 290 -9.88 -2.30 13.77
C PHE A 290 -9.04 -2.68 14.98
N ALA A 291 -9.15 -1.95 16.09
CA ALA A 291 -8.45 -2.28 17.33
C ALA A 291 -8.86 -3.67 17.87
N PHE A 292 -10.14 -4.03 17.84
CA PHE A 292 -10.65 -5.32 18.33
C PHE A 292 -10.28 -6.50 17.43
N CYS A 293 -10.43 -6.38 16.11
CA CYS A 293 -9.99 -7.42 15.18
C CYS A 293 -8.47 -7.63 15.30
N PHE A 294 -7.73 -6.58 15.60
CA PHE A 294 -6.28 -6.61 15.70
C PHE A 294 -5.76 -7.13 17.06
N LEU A 295 -6.40 -6.73 18.17
CA LEU A 295 -6.19 -7.32 19.50
C LEU A 295 -6.60 -8.79 19.50
N GLY A 296 -7.74 -9.11 18.90
CA GLY A 296 -8.22 -10.47 18.70
C GLY A 296 -7.23 -11.33 17.92
N TYR A 297 -6.66 -10.81 16.83
CA TYR A 297 -5.59 -11.51 16.10
C TYR A 297 -4.39 -11.81 17.01
N ASN A 298 -3.80 -10.81 17.68
CA ASN A 298 -2.62 -11.03 18.53
C ASN A 298 -2.90 -11.98 19.71
N VAL A 299 -4.09 -11.89 20.31
CA VAL A 299 -4.50 -12.79 21.39
C VAL A 299 -4.69 -14.21 20.86
N ILE A 300 -5.31 -14.39 19.69
CA ILE A 300 -5.46 -15.71 19.07
C ILE A 300 -4.08 -16.27 18.69
N THR A 301 -3.17 -15.48 18.12
CA THR A 301 -1.81 -15.94 17.82
C THR A 301 -1.03 -16.29 19.08
N GLN A 302 -1.16 -15.50 20.16
CA GLN A 302 -0.53 -15.84 21.45
C GLN A 302 -1.16 -17.05 22.12
N ILE A 303 -2.47 -17.26 22.02
CA ILE A 303 -3.12 -18.45 22.56
C ILE A 303 -2.70 -19.69 21.77
N LEU A 304 -2.67 -19.62 20.44
CA LEU A 304 -2.29 -20.72 19.57
C LEU A 304 -0.78 -21.05 19.64
N CYS A 305 0.09 -20.05 19.82
CA CYS A 305 1.54 -20.25 19.96
C CYS A 305 1.98 -20.46 21.42
N GLY A 306 1.22 -19.94 22.39
CA GLY A 306 1.52 -20.01 23.81
C GLY A 306 0.96 -21.26 24.50
N SER A 307 0.03 -21.98 23.87
CA SER A 307 -0.44 -23.28 24.38
C SER A 307 0.63 -24.38 24.36
N ASP A 308 1.79 -24.15 23.74
CA ASP A 308 2.95 -25.06 23.77
C ASP A 308 3.85 -24.91 25.02
N LEU A 309 3.56 -23.96 25.92
CA LEU A 309 4.31 -23.80 27.18
C LEU A 309 4.15 -24.96 28.19
N TYR A 310 3.45 -26.04 27.82
CA TYR A 310 3.30 -27.24 28.65
C TYR A 310 3.48 -28.58 27.92
N TYR A 311 4.02 -28.64 26.70
CA TYR A 311 4.12 -29.93 25.98
C TYR A 311 5.49 -30.24 25.35
N HIS A 312 5.85 -31.51 25.50
CA HIS A 312 7.16 -32.14 25.33
C HIS A 312 7.91 -31.87 24.00
N PRO A 313 9.26 -31.80 24.00
CA PRO A 313 10.07 -31.37 22.84
C PRO A 313 10.19 -32.35 21.65
N ARG A 314 9.41 -33.44 21.57
CA ARG A 314 9.74 -34.56 20.65
C ARG A 314 8.82 -34.85 19.47
N ARG A 315 7.73 -34.10 19.25
CA ARG A 315 6.94 -34.25 18.01
C ARG A 315 6.32 -32.93 17.56
N ARG A 316 7.09 -32.12 16.80
CA ARG A 316 6.49 -31.19 15.83
C ARG A 316 5.93 -32.04 14.68
N THR A 317 4.61 -32.16 14.56
CA THR A 317 3.99 -32.62 13.31
C THR A 317 3.71 -31.40 12.43
N SER A 318 4.11 -31.45 11.15
CA SER A 318 4.02 -30.38 10.13
C SER A 318 2.60 -29.85 9.83
N ILE A 319 1.59 -30.34 10.54
CA ILE A 319 0.18 -29.98 10.35
C ILE A 319 -0.14 -28.65 11.05
N GLY A 320 0.51 -28.32 12.16
CA GLY A 320 0.25 -27.08 12.92
C GLY A 320 0.62 -25.81 12.17
N SER A 321 1.75 -25.80 11.46
CA SER A 321 2.16 -24.64 10.65
C SER A 321 1.26 -24.45 9.41
N LEU A 322 0.87 -25.56 8.77
CA LEU A 322 -0.05 -25.53 7.62
C LEU A 322 -1.44 -24.99 8.00
N VAL A 323 -1.97 -25.36 9.16
CA VAL A 323 -3.25 -24.85 9.67
C VAL A 323 -3.18 -23.35 9.96
N ASN A 324 -2.05 -22.86 10.50
CA ASN A 324 -1.85 -21.44 10.75
C ASN A 324 -1.76 -20.61 9.45
N GLU A 325 -1.09 -21.11 8.41
CA GLU A 325 -1.04 -20.44 7.11
C GLU A 325 -2.41 -20.43 6.41
N VAL A 326 -3.14 -21.56 6.45
CA VAL A 326 -4.49 -21.66 5.89
C VAL A 326 -5.46 -20.71 6.60
N LEU A 327 -5.37 -20.56 7.91
CA LEU A 327 -6.17 -19.59 8.68
C LEU A 327 -5.80 -18.14 8.35
N LEU A 328 -4.52 -17.85 8.06
CA LEU A 328 -4.07 -16.54 7.61
C LEU A 328 -4.68 -16.17 6.24
N CYS A 329 -4.67 -17.13 5.30
CA CYS A 329 -5.31 -16.98 3.99
C CYS A 329 -6.83 -16.84 4.11
N LEU A 330 -7.49 -17.65 4.94
CA LEU A 330 -8.94 -17.60 5.16
C LEU A 330 -9.38 -16.32 5.88
N GLY A 331 -8.60 -15.80 6.83
CA GLY A 331 -8.85 -14.51 7.48
C GLY A 331 -8.77 -13.34 6.50
N GLY A 332 -7.77 -13.35 5.61
CA GLY A 332 -7.69 -12.40 4.49
C GLY A 332 -8.86 -12.53 3.51
N LEU A 333 -9.25 -13.76 3.16
CA LEU A 333 -10.38 -14.05 2.29
C LEU A 333 -11.70 -13.61 2.92
N PHE A 334 -11.89 -13.79 4.23
CA PHE A 334 -13.10 -13.40 4.96
C PHE A 334 -13.26 -11.88 5.01
N VAL A 335 -12.16 -11.12 5.20
CA VAL A 335 -12.18 -9.66 5.10
C VAL A 335 -12.56 -9.22 3.68
N ILE A 336 -12.04 -9.89 2.64
CA ILE A 336 -12.38 -9.59 1.24
C ILE A 336 -13.85 -9.93 0.96
N VAL A 337 -14.35 -11.10 1.37
CA VAL A 337 -15.74 -11.54 1.18
C VAL A 337 -16.70 -10.65 1.97
N PHE A 338 -16.35 -10.23 3.18
CA PHE A 338 -17.15 -9.31 3.98
C PHE A 338 -17.22 -7.91 3.35
N LEU A 339 -16.10 -7.41 2.82
CA LEU A 339 -16.07 -6.15 2.07
C LEU A 339 -16.90 -6.26 0.78
N LEU A 340 -16.78 -7.37 0.03
CA LEU A 340 -17.57 -7.61 -1.18
C LEU A 340 -19.06 -7.80 -0.90
N SER A 341 -19.42 -8.44 0.22
CA SER A 341 -20.81 -8.65 0.66
C SER A 341 -21.44 -7.34 1.14
N SER A 342 -20.69 -6.51 1.87
CA SER A 342 -21.13 -5.16 2.24
C SER A 342 -21.33 -4.26 1.00
N LEU A 343 -20.47 -4.40 -0.01
CA LEU A 343 -20.64 -3.72 -1.30
C LEU A 343 -21.87 -4.24 -2.09
N ARG A 344 -22.26 -5.52 -1.91
CA ARG A 344 -23.43 -6.13 -2.55
C ARG A 344 -24.74 -5.73 -1.87
N GLN A 345 -24.76 -5.66 -0.54
CA GLN A 345 -25.95 -5.30 0.24
C GLN A 345 -26.35 -3.82 0.05
N SER A 346 -25.39 -2.96 -0.30
CA SER A 346 -25.62 -1.58 -0.74
C SER A 346 -26.31 -1.45 -2.10
N ARG A 347 -26.33 -2.50 -2.95
CA ARG A 347 -27.05 -2.46 -4.25
C ARG A 347 -28.52 -2.83 -4.13
N THR A 348 -28.94 -3.47 -3.05
CA THR A 348 -30.31 -3.95 -2.86
C THR A 348 -31.18 -3.01 -2.02
N SER A 349 -30.61 -1.93 -1.44
CA SER A 349 -31.39 -0.91 -0.73
C SER A 349 -31.82 0.27 -1.60
N ASP A 350 -31.26 0.38 -2.81
CA ASP A 350 -31.44 1.52 -3.71
C ASP A 350 -32.18 1.11 -5.01
N ALA A 351 -32.80 -0.07 -5.01
CA ALA A 351 -33.82 -0.51 -5.96
C ALA A 351 -35.08 -0.83 -5.14
#